data_AF-A0A7C2QCA3-F1
#
_entry.id   AF-A0A7C2QCA3-F1
#
_cell.length_a   1.000
_cell.length_b   1.000
_cell.length_c   1.000
_cell.angle_alpha   90.00
_cell.angle_beta   90.00
_cell.angle_gamma   90.00
#
_symmetry.space_group_name_H-M   'P 1'
#
loop_
_entity.id
_entity.type
_entity.pdbx_description
1 polymer ?
#
loop_
_entity_poly.entity_id
_entity_poly.type
_entity_poly.pdbx_seq_one_letter_code
_entity_poly.pdbx_strand_id
1 'polypeptide(L)'
;MRMKLLATTILTLGLMVGVLATPAYLGTFRKTYRPPKDSALMKANCNACHSTGTQLNSYGKDVQKAMQAKKTKDLTAEILKSIEKVDSDKDGVLNVNEIRAGTLPGDPKSKP
;
A
#
# COMPACT_ATOMS: atom_id res chain seq x y z
N MET A 1 -6.90 -17.22 -56.14
CA MET A 1 -6.85 -17.78 -54.78
C MET A 1 -7.41 -16.74 -53.83
N ARG A 2 -8.56 -17.02 -53.19
CA ARG A 2 -9.24 -16.13 -52.22
C ARG A 2 -8.63 -16.38 -50.84
N MET A 3 -8.04 -15.36 -50.20
CA MET A 3 -7.74 -15.40 -48.76
C MET A 3 -8.68 -14.43 -48.03
N LYS A 4 -9.38 -14.98 -47.04
CA LYS A 4 -10.54 -14.43 -46.36
C LYS A 4 -10.14 -13.41 -45.27
N LEU A 5 -11.10 -12.55 -44.94
CA LEU A 5 -11.15 -11.65 -43.78
C LEU A 5 -10.69 -12.33 -42.48
N LEU A 6 -10.09 -11.55 -41.58
CA LEU A 6 -10.67 -11.28 -40.24
C LEU A 6 -9.82 -10.24 -39.50
N ALA A 7 -10.39 -9.05 -39.38
CA ALA A 7 -9.97 -8.00 -38.47
C ALA A 7 -10.25 -8.45 -37.04
N THR A 8 -9.24 -8.44 -36.18
CA THR A 8 -9.44 -8.65 -34.73
C THR A 8 -8.58 -7.66 -33.95
N THR A 9 -8.92 -6.38 -34.08
CA THR A 9 -8.44 -5.34 -33.18
C THR A 9 -9.20 -5.51 -31.86
N ILE A 10 -8.66 -6.30 -30.95
CA ILE A 10 -9.20 -6.46 -29.59
C ILE A 10 -8.94 -5.15 -28.84
N LEU A 11 -9.93 -4.25 -28.86
CA LEU A 11 -9.94 -3.03 -28.05
C LEU A 11 -10.35 -3.40 -26.62
N THR A 12 -9.38 -3.76 -25.78
CA THR A 12 -9.62 -3.93 -24.34
C THR A 12 -9.93 -2.57 -23.72
N LEU A 13 -11.21 -2.27 -23.57
CA LEU A 13 -11.69 -1.13 -22.77
C LEU A 13 -11.45 -1.46 -21.28
N GLY A 14 -10.26 -1.10 -20.79
CA GLY A 14 -9.90 -1.24 -19.38
C GLY A 14 -10.77 -0.31 -18.53
N LEU A 15 -11.70 -0.89 -17.78
CA LEU A 15 -12.49 -0.17 -16.78
C LEU A 15 -11.53 0.34 -15.68
N MET A 16 -11.13 1.60 -15.77
CA MET A 16 -10.29 2.28 -14.78
C MET A 16 -11.11 2.49 -13.50
N VAL A 17 -11.23 1.45 -12.68
CA VAL A 17 -11.86 1.60 -11.38
C VAL A 17 -10.84 2.24 -10.44
N GLY A 18 -11.02 3.54 -10.17
CA GLY A 18 -10.20 4.27 -9.21
C GLY A 18 -10.22 3.57 -7.85
N VAL A 19 -9.04 3.25 -7.32
CA VAL A 19 -8.88 2.78 -5.94
C VAL A 19 -8.86 4.02 -5.06
N LEU A 20 -9.98 4.33 -4.40
CA LEU A 20 -10.00 5.39 -3.39
C LEU A 20 -9.47 4.83 -2.07
N ALA A 21 -8.38 5.41 -1.55
CA ALA A 21 -7.96 5.17 -0.18
C ALA A 21 -8.99 5.81 0.77
N THR A 22 -9.62 4.98 1.62
CA THR A 22 -10.65 5.44 2.57
C THR A 22 -10.13 5.43 4.01
N PRO A 23 -10.73 6.20 4.94
CA PRO A 23 -10.41 6.12 6.37
C PRO A 23 -10.53 4.69 6.95
N ALA A 24 -11.33 3.82 6.33
CA ALA A 24 -11.44 2.42 6.74
C ALA A 24 -10.11 1.66 6.62
N TYR A 25 -9.25 1.99 5.66
CA TYR A 25 -7.92 1.38 5.53
C TYR A 25 -7.01 1.69 6.71
N LEU A 26 -7.07 2.93 7.22
CA LEU A 26 -6.35 3.30 8.45
C LEU A 26 -6.89 2.52 9.65
N GLY A 27 -8.21 2.29 9.69
CA GLY A 27 -8.84 1.39 10.66
C GLY A 27 -8.30 -0.04 10.60
N THR A 28 -8.22 -0.63 9.41
CA THR A 28 -7.63 -1.97 9.20
C THR A 28 -6.17 -2.00 9.62
N PHE A 29 -5.39 -1.00 9.26
CA PHE A 29 -3.97 -0.89 9.63
C PHE A 29 -3.80 -0.87 11.15
N ARG A 30 -4.51 0.02 11.84
CA ARG A 30 -4.47 0.15 13.31
C ARG A 30 -4.95 -1.13 14.02
N LYS A 31 -5.98 -1.78 13.49
CA LYS A 31 -6.48 -3.05 14.04
C LYS A 31 -5.47 -4.19 13.85
N THR A 32 -4.78 -4.21 12.72
CA THR A 32 -3.80 -5.25 12.39
C THR A 32 -2.56 -5.16 13.26
N TYR A 33 -2.01 -3.96 13.43
CA TYR A 33 -0.71 -3.78 14.08
C TYR A 33 -0.76 -3.25 15.51
N ARG A 34 -1.82 -2.53 15.89
CA ARG A 34 -1.97 -1.92 17.21
C ARG A 34 -0.69 -1.15 17.66
N PRO A 35 -0.16 -0.22 16.83
CA PRO A 35 1.06 0.49 17.15
C PRO A 35 0.93 1.32 18.44
N PRO A 36 2.05 1.70 19.10
CA PRO A 36 2.01 2.41 20.37
C PRO A 36 1.22 3.72 20.26
N LYS A 37 0.35 4.00 21.22
CA LYS A 37 -0.67 5.07 21.14
C LYS A 37 -0.08 6.47 20.91
N ASP A 38 1.06 6.77 21.52
CA ASP A 38 1.70 8.10 21.47
C ASP A 38 2.85 8.20 20.46
N SER A 39 3.02 7.16 19.64
CA SER A 39 4.09 7.06 18.65
C SER A 39 3.95 8.05 17.49
N ALA A 40 5.06 8.29 16.79
CA ALA A 40 5.08 9.08 15.56
C ALA A 40 4.12 8.49 14.51
N LEU A 41 4.11 7.17 14.35
CA LEU A 41 3.22 6.46 13.45
C LEU A 41 1.73 6.68 13.77
N MET A 42 1.34 6.66 15.05
CA MET A 42 -0.05 6.89 15.42
C MET A 42 -0.52 8.31 15.13
N LYS A 43 0.37 9.30 15.32
CA LYS A 43 0.14 10.71 15.02
C LYS A 43 0.11 10.99 13.52
N ALA A 44 0.82 10.19 12.71
CA ALA A 44 0.91 10.37 11.27
C ALA A 44 -0.43 10.18 10.54
N ASN A 45 -1.38 9.40 11.08
CA ASN A 45 -2.67 9.12 10.46
C ASN A 45 -2.52 8.63 8.99
N CYS A 46 -3.08 9.36 8.02
CA CYS A 46 -2.95 9.05 6.59
C CYS A 46 -1.49 9.07 6.11
N ASN A 47 -0.63 9.83 6.78
CA ASN A 47 0.78 9.96 6.42
C ASN A 47 1.59 8.69 6.71
N ALA A 48 1.00 7.69 7.38
CA ALA A 48 1.59 6.36 7.46
C ALA A 48 1.78 5.74 6.06
N CYS A 49 0.89 6.03 5.10
CA CYS A 49 0.96 5.51 3.73
C CYS A 49 1.11 6.62 2.66
N HIS A 50 0.78 7.86 3.00
CA HIS A 50 0.76 8.98 2.05
C HIS A 50 1.87 9.98 2.38
N SER A 51 2.50 10.58 1.37
CA SER A 51 3.43 11.68 1.57
C SER A 51 2.72 13.03 1.61
N THR A 52 1.76 13.24 0.70
CA THR A 52 0.95 14.47 0.62
C THR A 52 -0.32 14.19 -0.17
N GLY A 53 -1.49 14.58 0.35
CA GLY A 53 -2.77 14.38 -0.33
C GLY A 53 -3.01 12.91 -0.70
N THR A 54 -3.14 12.61 -1.99
CA THR A 54 -3.31 11.25 -2.54
C THR A 54 -1.99 10.59 -2.98
N GLN A 55 -0.86 11.28 -2.87
CA GLN A 55 0.44 10.73 -3.23
C GLN A 55 0.90 9.73 -2.17
N LEU A 56 1.23 8.52 -2.61
CA LEU A 56 1.75 7.46 -1.75
C LEU A 56 3.23 7.70 -1.41
N ASN A 57 3.58 7.48 -0.13
CA ASN A 57 4.97 7.31 0.28
C ASN A 57 5.50 5.94 -0.17
N SER A 58 6.75 5.58 0.16
CA SER A 58 7.32 4.29 -0.23
C SER A 58 6.50 3.10 0.31
N TYR A 59 6.18 3.09 1.61
CA TYR A 59 5.34 2.05 2.22
C TYR A 59 3.97 1.93 1.55
N GLY A 60 3.30 3.05 1.27
CA GLY A 60 2.01 3.08 0.60
C GLY A 60 2.06 2.49 -0.80
N LYS A 61 3.17 2.66 -1.54
CA LYS A 61 3.37 2.01 -2.84
C LYS A 61 3.50 0.50 -2.73
N ASP A 62 4.19 -0.01 -1.69
CA ASP A 62 4.28 -1.45 -1.45
C ASP A 62 2.94 -2.04 -1.02
N VAL A 63 2.15 -1.32 -0.20
CA VAL A 63 0.75 -1.68 0.08
C VAL A 63 -0.06 -1.76 -1.21
N GLN A 64 0.02 -0.73 -2.07
CA GLN A 64 -0.70 -0.71 -3.34
C GLN A 64 -0.30 -1.88 -4.25
N LYS A 65 1.01 -2.16 -4.36
CA LYS A 65 1.53 -3.28 -5.15
C LYS A 65 1.02 -4.63 -4.61
N ALA A 66 0.98 -4.80 -3.29
CA ALA A 66 0.46 -6.02 -2.67
C ALA A 66 -1.06 -6.18 -2.91
N MET A 67 -1.83 -5.09 -2.86
CA MET A 67 -3.26 -5.10 -3.21
C MET A 67 -3.48 -5.48 -4.69
N GLN A 68 -2.68 -4.90 -5.59
CA GLN A 68 -2.73 -5.20 -7.03
C GLN A 68 -2.37 -6.66 -7.32
N ALA A 69 -1.34 -7.21 -6.66
CA ALA A 69 -0.96 -8.62 -6.79
C ALA A 69 -2.09 -9.57 -6.36
N LYS A 70 -2.88 -9.17 -5.36
CA LYS A 70 -4.07 -9.89 -4.89
C LYS A 70 -5.34 -9.57 -5.69
N LYS A 71 -5.24 -8.69 -6.70
CA LYS A 71 -6.35 -8.23 -7.55
C LYS A 71 -7.56 -7.73 -6.75
N THR A 72 -7.31 -7.08 -5.62
CA THR A 72 -8.35 -6.58 -4.72
C THR A 72 -8.25 -5.08 -4.55
N LYS A 73 -9.40 -4.47 -4.25
CA LYS A 73 -9.48 -3.07 -3.84
C LYS A 73 -9.56 -2.92 -2.34
N ASP A 74 -9.70 -4.01 -1.58
CA ASP A 74 -9.82 -3.93 -0.14
C ASP A 74 -8.47 -4.14 0.52
N LEU A 75 -8.10 -3.24 1.43
CA LEU A 75 -6.96 -3.44 2.29
C LEU A 75 -7.33 -4.42 3.40
N THR A 76 -6.70 -5.59 3.41
CA THR A 76 -6.90 -6.63 4.44
C THR A 76 -5.66 -6.79 5.31
N ALA A 77 -5.82 -7.44 6.46
CA ALA A 77 -4.70 -7.79 7.33
C ALA A 77 -3.70 -8.72 6.63
N GLU A 78 -4.14 -9.59 5.73
CA GLU A 78 -3.27 -10.49 4.96
C GLU A 78 -2.33 -9.69 4.03
N ILE A 79 -2.87 -8.68 3.34
CA ILE A 79 -2.08 -7.82 2.46
C ILE A 79 -1.02 -7.06 3.24
N LEU A 80 -1.41 -6.46 4.37
CA LEU A 80 -0.49 -5.76 5.26
C LEU A 80 0.63 -6.71 5.74
N LYS A 81 0.27 -7.91 6.19
CA LYS A 81 1.24 -8.93 6.63
C LYS A 81 2.18 -9.40 5.52
N SER A 82 1.72 -9.42 4.27
CA SER A 82 2.54 -9.89 3.14
C SER A 82 3.76 -9.00 2.85
N ILE A 83 3.75 -7.76 3.34
CA ILE A 83 4.86 -6.80 3.16
C ILE A 83 5.62 -6.50 4.46
N GLU A 84 5.38 -7.24 5.54
CA GLU A 84 6.07 -7.03 6.84
C GLU A 84 7.60 -7.11 6.75
N LYS A 85 8.11 -7.95 5.83
CA LYS A 85 9.54 -8.18 5.61
C LYS A 85 10.15 -7.31 4.49
N VAL A 86 9.41 -6.34 4.00
CA VAL A 86 9.92 -5.33 3.07
C VAL A 86 10.52 -4.19 3.88
N ASP A 87 11.63 -3.64 3.39
CA ASP A 87 12.21 -2.36 3.83
C ASP A 87 11.80 -1.34 2.76
N SER A 88 10.70 -0.62 3.00
CA SER A 88 10.05 0.14 1.94
C SER A 88 10.82 1.41 1.59
N ASP A 89 11.36 2.11 2.59
CA ASP A 89 12.14 3.32 2.41
C ASP A 89 13.65 3.09 2.29
N LYS A 90 14.09 1.83 2.37
CA LYS A 90 15.47 1.36 2.13
C LYS A 90 16.44 1.90 3.17
N ASP A 91 15.97 2.03 4.40
CA ASP A 91 16.73 2.58 5.50
C ASP A 91 17.47 1.50 6.32
N GLY A 92 17.25 0.22 5.98
CA GLY A 92 17.81 -0.96 6.62
C GLY A 92 16.91 -1.60 7.67
N VAL A 93 15.71 -1.07 7.93
CA VAL A 93 14.75 -1.59 8.90
C VAL A 93 13.52 -2.14 8.17
N LEU A 94 13.03 -3.30 8.63
CA LEU A 94 11.82 -3.89 8.04
C LEU A 94 10.56 -3.16 8.53
N ASN A 95 9.56 -3.04 7.65
CA ASN A 95 8.27 -2.42 7.94
C ASN A 95 7.67 -2.85 9.28
N VAL A 96 7.67 -4.16 9.57
CA VAL A 96 7.10 -4.70 10.82
C VAL A 96 7.82 -4.22 12.07
N ASN A 97 9.14 -4.02 11.98
CA ASN A 97 9.95 -3.58 13.12
C ASN A 97 9.67 -2.11 13.42
N GLU A 98 9.61 -1.29 12.39
CA GLU A 98 9.24 0.13 12.51
C GLU A 98 7.83 0.32 13.03
N ILE A 99 6.85 -0.39 12.46
CA ILE A 99 5.46 -0.30 12.89
C ILE A 99 5.30 -0.68 14.36
N ARG A 100 6.02 -1.71 14.83
CA ARG A 100 6.02 -2.13 16.23
C ARG A 100 6.73 -1.13 17.14
N ALA A 101 7.81 -0.51 16.66
CA ALA A 101 8.48 0.59 17.35
C ALA A 101 7.67 1.90 17.34
N GLY A 102 6.66 2.00 16.47
CA GLY A 102 5.85 3.20 16.30
C GLY A 102 6.49 4.25 15.40
N THR A 103 7.40 3.83 14.52
CA THR A 103 8.04 4.67 13.52
C THR A 103 7.36 4.50 12.15
N LEU A 104 7.64 5.40 11.21
CA LEU A 104 6.98 5.45 9.92
C LEU A 104 7.73 4.62 8.87
N PRO A 105 7.18 3.50 8.38
CA PRO A 105 7.86 2.60 7.45
C PRO A 105 8.09 3.14 6.03
N GLY A 106 7.72 4.40 5.81
CA GLY A 106 7.87 5.08 4.52
C GLY A 106 8.67 6.38 4.63
N ASP A 107 9.35 6.59 5.76
CA ASP A 107 10.17 7.77 6.02
C ASP A 107 11.56 7.33 6.53
N PRO A 108 12.62 7.41 5.69
CA PRO A 108 13.94 6.88 6.03
C PRO A 108 14.64 7.64 7.17
N LYS A 109 14.05 8.75 7.63
CA LYS A 109 14.51 9.51 8.80
C LYS A 109 13.84 9.09 10.10
N SER A 110 12.80 8.25 10.04
CA SER A 110 11.99 7.84 11.18
C SER A 110 12.42 6.44 11.64
N LYS A 111 13.49 6.35 12.45
CA LYS A 111 14.04 5.07 12.92
C LYS A 111 13.70 4.76 14.38
N PRO A 112 13.64 3.48 14.79
CA PRO A 112 13.45 3.07 16.19
C PRO A 112 14.51 3.61 17.16
#